data_AF-T2DMY7-F1
#
_entry.id   AF-T2DMY7-F1
#
_cell.length_a   1.000
_cell.length_b   1.000
_cell.length_c   1.000
_cell.angle_alpha   90.00
_cell.angle_beta   90.00
_cell.angle_gamma   90.00
#
_symmetry.space_group_name_H-M   'P 1'
#
loop_
_entity.id
_entity.type
_entity.pdbx_description
1 polymer ?
#
loop_
_entity_poly.entity_id
_entity_poly.type
_entity_poly.pdbx_seq_one_letter_code
_entity_poly.pdbx_strand_id
1 'polypeptide(L)'
;MSSLGTSKGILEIAKFGVYVTVPIILMYTFANNPGNLRKFMGNRSYIEYPPEAEMPPSPEELREMARDMARKRNSSGCSKR
;
A
#
# COMPACT_ATOMS: atom_id res chain seq x y z
N MET A 1 4.42 -25.88 52.84
CA MET A 1 3.98 -24.58 52.28
C MET A 1 4.36 -24.59 50.79
N SER A 2 3.38 -24.72 49.91
CA SER A 2 3.61 -24.92 48.47
C SER A 2 4.00 -23.61 47.77
N SER A 3 5.08 -23.63 46.98
CA SER A 3 5.63 -22.50 46.21
C SER A 3 4.67 -21.85 45.18
N LEU A 4 3.49 -22.45 44.96
CA LEU A 4 2.43 -21.97 44.06
C LEU A 4 1.83 -20.60 44.42
N GLY A 5 1.92 -20.17 45.69
CA GLY A 5 1.35 -18.88 46.14
C GLY A 5 2.18 -17.66 45.73
N THR A 6 3.50 -17.78 45.77
CA THR A 6 4.43 -16.66 45.51
C THR A 6 4.61 -16.39 44.01
N SER A 7 4.56 -17.46 43.19
CA SER A 7 4.71 -17.34 41.73
C SER A 7 3.51 -16.65 41.07
N LYS A 8 2.30 -16.85 41.59
CA LYS A 8 1.09 -16.17 41.10
C LYS A 8 1.13 -14.66 41.36
N GLY A 9 1.57 -14.24 42.55
CA GLY A 9 1.74 -12.81 42.87
C GLY A 9 2.82 -12.12 42.03
N ILE A 10 3.97 -12.77 41.82
CA ILE A 10 5.04 -12.23 40.96
C ILE A 10 4.55 -12.10 39.50
N LEU A 11 3.78 -13.08 39.01
CA LEU A 11 3.23 -13.05 37.66
C LEU A 11 2.23 -11.90 37.47
N GLU A 12 1.43 -11.60 38.49
CA GLU A 12 0.47 -10.49 38.45
C GLU A 12 1.17 -9.12 38.47
N ILE A 13 2.22 -8.96 39.28
CA ILE A 13 3.04 -7.73 39.30
C ILE A 13 3.76 -7.54 37.98
N ALA A 14 4.33 -8.61 37.40
CA ALA A 14 4.97 -8.56 36.10
C ALA A 14 3.95 -8.19 35.00
N LYS A 15 2.76 -8.81 35.02
CA LYS A 15 1.68 -8.52 34.07
C LYS A 15 1.22 -7.06 34.17
N PHE A 16 1.04 -6.55 35.38
CA PHE A 16 0.72 -5.14 35.63
C PHE A 16 1.84 -4.21 35.14
N GLY A 17 3.09 -4.53 35.48
CA GLY A 17 4.26 -3.80 35.00
C GLY A 17 4.30 -3.72 33.48
N VAL A 18 4.08 -4.83 32.78
CA VAL A 18 4.02 -4.86 31.31
C VAL A 18 2.87 -4.00 30.78
N TYR A 19 1.67 -4.11 31.33
CA TYR A 19 0.52 -3.33 30.86
C TYR A 19 0.67 -1.82 31.03
N VAL A 20 1.40 -1.36 32.04
CA VAL A 20 1.62 0.07 32.25
C VAL A 20 2.86 0.54 31.46
N THR A 21 3.95 -0.23 31.49
CA THR A 21 5.20 0.18 30.85
C THR A 21 5.14 0.18 29.33
N VAL A 22 4.48 -0.82 28.71
CA VAL A 22 4.42 -0.94 27.25
C VAL A 22 3.72 0.27 26.60
N PRO A 23 2.51 0.69 27.01
CA PRO A 23 1.87 1.88 26.45
C PRO A 23 2.67 3.17 26.67
N ILE A 24 3.29 3.33 27.86
CA ILE A 24 4.12 4.50 28.16
C ILE A 24 5.30 4.57 27.20
N ILE A 25 6.04 3.47 27.05
CA ILE A 25 7.19 3.40 26.15
C ILE A 25 6.75 3.69 24.71
N LEU A 26 5.68 3.04 24.23
CA LEU A 26 5.15 3.30 22.88
C LEU A 26 4.80 4.78 22.67
N MET A 27 4.17 5.42 23.67
CA MET A 27 3.82 6.83 23.59
C MET A 27 5.08 7.72 23.45
N TYR A 28 6.13 7.47 24.24
CA TYR A 28 7.37 8.23 24.13
C TYR A 28 8.12 7.98 22.82
N THR A 29 8.18 6.73 22.35
CA THR A 29 8.99 6.36 21.18
C THR A 29 8.33 6.72 19.85
N PHE A 30 6.99 6.66 19.78
CA PHE A 30 6.24 6.86 18.54
C PHE A 30 5.44 8.16 18.49
N ALA A 31 4.67 8.49 19.54
CA ALA A 31 3.77 9.64 19.50
C ALA A 31 4.53 10.99 19.57
N ASN A 32 5.61 11.04 20.36
CA ASN A 32 6.41 12.25 20.51
C ASN A 32 7.54 12.39 19.46
N ASN A 33 7.69 11.41 18.56
CA ASN A 33 8.77 11.35 17.59
C ASN A 33 8.24 10.99 16.19
N PRO A 34 7.72 11.97 15.43
CA PRO A 34 7.15 11.71 14.10
C PRO A 34 8.16 11.12 13.11
N GLY A 35 9.47 11.31 13.32
CA GLY A 35 10.53 10.69 12.52
C GLY A 35 10.59 9.17 12.68
N ASN A 36 10.37 8.64 13.88
CA ASN A 36 10.35 7.20 14.14
C ASN A 36 9.06 6.56 13.60
N LEU A 37 7.93 7.25 13.77
CA LEU A 37 6.65 6.82 13.22
C LEU A 37 6.71 6.71 11.68
N ARG A 38 7.27 7.73 11.00
CA ARG A 38 7.45 7.71 9.54
C ARG A 38 8.37 6.59 9.06
N LYS A 39 9.47 6.30 9.78
CA LYS A 39 10.36 5.18 9.43
C LYS A 39 9.67 3.82 9.61
N PHE A 40 8.85 3.66 10.66
CA PHE A 40 8.09 2.43 10.90
C PHE A 40 6.96 2.24 9.88
N MET A 41 6.18 3.30 9.60
CA MET A 41 5.07 3.27 8.66
C MET A 41 5.51 3.30 7.19
N GLY A 42 6.68 3.85 6.88
CA GLY A 42 7.19 4.01 5.52
C GLY A 42 7.48 2.70 4.78
N ASN A 43 7.57 1.57 5.49
CA ASN A 43 7.73 0.25 4.88
C ASN A 43 6.41 -0.34 4.34
N ARG A 44 5.29 0.38 4.46
CA ARG A 44 3.97 -0.03 3.97
C ARG A 44 3.40 1.05 3.07
N SER A 45 3.02 0.67 1.86
CA SER A 45 2.18 1.50 0.98
C SER A 45 0.72 1.39 1.45
N TYR A 46 0.23 2.40 2.16
CA TYR A 46 -1.17 2.46 2.60
C TYR A 46 -2.12 2.97 1.50
N ILE A 47 -1.57 3.52 0.42
CA ILE A 47 -2.30 4.02 -0.74
C ILE A 47 -1.66 3.36 -1.95
N GLU A 48 -2.39 2.44 -2.56
CA GLU A 48 -2.05 1.88 -3.85
C GLU A 48 -2.83 2.66 -4.90
N TYR A 49 -2.13 3.48 -5.68
CA TYR A 49 -2.75 4.10 -6.84
C TYR A 49 -2.98 3.01 -7.88
N PRO A 50 -4.15 3.02 -8.55
CA PRO A 50 -4.36 2.12 -9.67
C PRO A 50 -3.22 2.26 -10.67
N PRO A 51 -2.81 1.16 -11.33
CA PRO A 51 -1.72 1.22 -12.30
C PRO A 51 -2.00 2.30 -13.33
N GLU A 52 -0.97 3.09 -13.67
CA GLU A 52 -1.04 4.09 -14.72
C GLU A 52 -1.65 3.42 -15.96
N ALA A 53 -2.83 3.86 -16.38
CA ALA A 53 -3.48 3.32 -17.57
C ALA A 53 -2.55 3.51 -18.77
N GLU A 54 -2.59 2.60 -19.74
CA GLU A 54 -1.82 2.74 -20.97
C GLU A 54 -2.01 4.14 -21.54
N MET A 55 -0.90 4.85 -21.72
CA MET A 55 -0.92 6.22 -22.23
C MET A 55 -1.66 6.21 -23.57
N PRO A 56 -2.63 7.12 -23.79
CA PRO A 56 -3.37 7.13 -25.04
C PRO A 56 -2.40 7.32 -26.22
N PRO A 57 -2.67 6.67 -27.37
CA PRO A 57 -1.83 6.81 -28.55
C PRO A 57 -1.69 8.29 -28.94
N SER A 58 -0.52 8.65 -29.46
CA SER A 58 -0.23 10.03 -29.82
C SER A 58 -1.15 10.54 -30.95
N PRO A 59 -1.38 11.86 -31.05
CA PRO A 59 -2.21 12.42 -32.12
C PRO A 59 -1.73 12.09 -33.54
N GLU A 60 -0.43 11.83 -33.73
CA GLU A 60 0.12 11.43 -35.02
C GLU A 60 -0.18 9.97 -35.34
N GLU A 61 -0.04 9.07 -34.37
CA GLU A 61 -0.41 7.65 -34.51
C GLU A 61 -1.91 7.49 -34.78
N LEU A 62 -2.76 8.33 -34.17
CA LEU A 62 -4.20 8.37 -34.45
C LEU A 62 -4.48 8.77 -35.91
N ARG A 63 -3.72 9.72 -36.46
CA ARG A 63 -3.85 10.16 -37.85
C ARG A 63 -3.38 9.09 -38.82
N GLU A 64 -2.32 8.37 -38.49
CA GLU A 64 -1.84 7.23 -39.28
C GLU A 64 -2.85 6.08 -39.27
N MET A 65 -3.37 5.72 -38.09
CA MET A 65 -4.41 4.71 -37.95
C MET A 65 -5.69 5.08 -38.72
N ALA A 66 -6.08 6.36 -38.74
CA ALA A 66 -7.20 6.84 -39.55
C ALA A 66 -6.95 6.70 -41.07
N ARG A 67 -5.73 6.98 -41.53
CA ARG A 67 -5.34 6.81 -42.95
C ARG A 67 -5.37 5.34 -43.37
N ASP A 68 -4.89 4.44 -42.52
CA ASP A 68 -4.88 3.01 -42.79
C ASP A 68 -6.30 2.41 -42.79
N MET A 69 -7.18 2.87 -41.90
CA MET A 69 -8.60 2.50 -41.94
C MET A 69 -9.26 2.95 -43.25
N ALA A 70 -8.97 4.15 -43.74
CA ALA A 70 -9.50 4.64 -45.01
C ALA A 70 -8.98 3.82 -46.21
N ARG A 71 -7.69 3.46 -46.21
CA ARG A 71 -7.09 2.59 -47.23
C ARG A 71 -7.71 1.19 -47.23
N LYS A 72 -7.87 0.58 -46.06
CA LYS A 72 -8.54 -0.73 -45.91
C LYS A 72 -10.00 -0.70 -46.38
N ARG A 73 -10.72 0.38 -46.11
CA ARG A 73 -12.11 0.56 -46.58
C ARG A 73 -12.20 0.69 -48.10
N ASN A 74 -11.26 1.38 -48.73
CA ASN A 74 -11.21 1.53 -50.19
C ASN A 74 -10.79 0.23 -50.90
N SER A 75 -9.86 -0.55 -50.32
CA SER A 75 -9.47 -1.84 -50.89
C SER A 75 -10.55 -2.91 -50.72
N SER A 76 -11.22 -2.97 -49.56
CA SER A 76 -12.37 -3.87 -49.34
C SER A 76 -13.64 -3.44 -50.07
N GLY A 77 -13.80 -2.14 -50.38
CA GLY A 77 -14.87 -1.62 -51.23
C GLY A 77 -14.72 -1.94 -52.72
N CYS A 78 -13.51 -2.30 -53.17
CA CYS A 78 -13.23 -2.70 -54.55
C CYS A 78 -13.54 -4.19 -54.83
N SER A 79 -13.67 -5.03 -53.78
CA SER A 79 -13.98 -6.46 -53.94
C SER A 79 -15.48 -6.77 -54.05
N LYS A 80 -16.37 -5.75 -54.09
CA LYS A 80 -17.83 -5.92 -54.05
C LYS A 80 -18.59 -5.22 -55.18
N ARG A 81 -17.93 -4.95 -56.30
CA ARG A 81 -18.57 -4.55 -57.57
C ARG A 81 -18.19 -5.50 -58.69
#